data_AF-A0A8H6Z6P7-F1
#
_entry.id   AF-A0A8H6Z6P7-F1
#
_cell.length_a   1.000
_cell.length_b   1.000
_cell.length_c   1.000
_cell.angle_alpha   90.00
_cell.angle_beta   90.00
_cell.angle_gamma   90.00
#
_symmetry.space_group_name_H-M   'P 1'
#
loop_
_entity.id
_entity.type
_entity.pdbx_description
1 polymer ?
#
loop_
_entity_poly.entity_id
_entity_poly.type
_entity_poly.pdbx_seq_one_letter_code
_entity_poly.pdbx_strand_id
1 'polypeptide(L)'
;MMPSAGSVSATPVPLDSDNQDCPISTNDSNPFRTITHKGDMTWYSQGLGACGDTYNNSSMTAAVSKMMYDCWPGYTDTGNPNTNPICGPMISDSCGSIIPCHEPLTATVYHGENSIQVKIVDRCTHCQVNDIDLTPAAFSALAGNIGIGRTNVTWKFNKIGAP
;
A
#
# COMPACT_ATOMS: atom_id res chain seq x y z
N MET A 1 -32.15 27.95 -19.24
CA MET A 1 -32.64 26.84 -18.38
C MET A 1 -31.53 25.81 -18.32
N MET A 2 -30.71 25.83 -17.26
CA MET A 2 -29.72 24.79 -16.99
C MET A 2 -30.30 23.89 -15.89
N PRO A 3 -30.23 22.56 -15.97
CA PRO A 3 -30.67 21.71 -14.88
C PRO A 3 -29.64 21.74 -13.75
N SER A 4 -30.18 21.74 -12.53
CA SER A 4 -29.50 21.77 -11.24
C SER A 4 -28.61 20.54 -11.04
N ALA A 5 -27.38 20.75 -10.58
CA ALA A 5 -26.50 19.68 -10.11
C ALA A 5 -26.99 19.18 -8.74
N GLY A 6 -27.61 18.01 -8.71
CA GLY A 6 -27.93 17.28 -7.49
C GLY A 6 -26.67 16.69 -6.87
N SER A 7 -26.37 17.06 -5.63
CA SER A 7 -25.29 16.49 -4.83
C SER A 7 -25.63 15.04 -4.47
N VAL A 8 -24.92 14.07 -5.07
CA VAL A 8 -24.96 12.68 -4.61
C VAL A 8 -24.02 12.54 -3.41
N SER A 9 -24.62 12.30 -2.24
CA SER A 9 -23.90 11.94 -1.01
C SER A 9 -23.33 10.53 -1.19
N ALA A 10 -22.02 10.42 -1.36
CA ALA A 10 -21.35 9.13 -1.49
C ALA A 10 -21.24 8.47 -0.11
N THR A 11 -22.15 7.55 0.19
CA THR A 11 -21.91 6.55 1.24
C THR A 11 -20.69 5.70 0.82
N PRO A 12 -19.71 5.46 1.70
CA PRO A 12 -18.58 4.59 1.37
C PRO A 12 -19.10 3.19 1.03
N VAL A 13 -18.79 2.72 -0.17
CA VAL A 13 -19.09 1.35 -0.61
C VAL A 13 -18.34 0.40 0.34
N PRO A 14 -19.01 -0.58 0.98
CA PRO A 14 -18.33 -1.61 1.73
C PRO A 14 -17.37 -2.32 0.77
N LEU A 15 -16.09 -2.45 1.16
CA LEU A 15 -15.13 -3.26 0.42
C LEU A 15 -15.68 -4.69 0.39
N ASP A 16 -16.16 -5.12 -0.77
CA ASP A 16 -16.74 -6.43 -0.97
C ASP A 16 -15.65 -7.50 -0.73
N SER A 17 -15.97 -8.43 0.16
CA SER A 17 -15.13 -9.57 0.52
C SER A 17 -14.96 -10.60 -0.61
N ASP A 18 -15.66 -10.48 -1.73
CA ASP A 18 -15.65 -11.44 -2.84
C ASP A 18 -14.62 -11.18 -3.96
N ASN A 19 -13.70 -10.22 -3.79
CA ASN A 19 -12.43 -10.17 -4.54
C ASN A 19 -12.55 -10.14 -6.09
N GLN A 20 -13.48 -9.42 -6.72
CA GLN A 20 -13.51 -9.38 -8.19
C GLN A 20 -13.61 -8.01 -8.85
N ASP A 21 -13.98 -6.93 -8.16
CA ASP A 21 -14.00 -5.61 -8.78
C ASP A 21 -13.27 -4.56 -7.92
N CYS A 22 -12.38 -3.80 -8.56
CA CYS A 22 -11.76 -2.64 -7.94
C CYS A 22 -12.84 -1.71 -7.39
N PRO A 23 -12.70 -1.16 -6.16
CA PRO A 23 -13.63 -0.14 -5.70
C PRO A 23 -13.54 1.04 -6.67
N ILE A 24 -14.53 1.14 -7.55
CA ILE A 24 -14.53 2.09 -8.67
C ILE A 24 -14.61 3.48 -8.07
N SER A 25 -13.48 4.16 -7.98
CA SER A 25 -13.43 5.59 -7.79
C SER A 25 -12.34 6.13 -8.69
N THR A 26 -12.76 6.68 -9.83
CA THR A 26 -11.92 7.28 -10.87
C THR A 26 -11.32 8.63 -10.46
N ASN A 27 -11.15 8.89 -9.16
CA ASN A 27 -10.60 10.11 -8.56
C ASN A 27 -9.85 9.76 -7.26
N ASP A 28 -9.16 10.74 -6.66
CA ASP A 28 -8.45 10.66 -5.34
C ASP A 28 -9.25 10.05 -4.18
N SER A 29 -10.54 9.78 -4.37
CA SER A 29 -11.50 9.18 -3.44
C SER A 29 -11.48 7.64 -3.41
N ASN A 30 -10.39 6.97 -3.80
CA ASN A 30 -10.25 5.55 -3.44
C ASN A 30 -10.21 5.44 -1.89
N PRO A 31 -11.17 4.70 -1.28
CA PRO A 31 -11.28 4.62 0.17
C PRO A 31 -9.99 4.10 0.82
N PHE A 32 -9.18 3.29 0.12
CA PHE A 32 -7.91 2.79 0.65
C PHE A 32 -6.98 3.91 1.14
N ARG A 33 -6.99 5.09 0.52
CA ARG A 33 -6.06 6.17 0.88
C ARG A 33 -6.43 6.87 2.19
N THR A 34 -7.69 6.81 2.60
CA THR A 34 -8.24 7.67 3.67
C THR A 34 -8.76 6.89 4.86
N ILE A 35 -8.96 5.58 4.74
CA ILE A 35 -9.43 4.74 5.84
C ILE A 35 -8.27 4.16 6.66
N THR A 36 -8.61 3.76 7.88
CA THR A 36 -7.77 2.88 8.68
C THR A 36 -8.15 1.43 8.36
N HIS A 37 -7.17 0.65 7.91
CA HIS A 37 -7.30 -0.77 7.62
C HIS A 37 -7.15 -1.61 8.88
N LYS A 38 -7.92 -2.69 8.95
CA LYS A 38 -7.83 -3.74 9.96
C LYS A 38 -7.76 -5.07 9.24
N GLY A 39 -6.71 -5.83 9.50
CA GLY A 39 -6.45 -7.12 8.88
C GLY A 39 -5.36 -7.85 9.65
N ASP A 40 -4.62 -8.70 8.96
CA ASP A 40 -3.44 -9.34 9.50
C ASP A 40 -2.16 -8.76 8.91
N MET A 41 -1.08 -8.84 9.68
CA MET A 41 0.27 -8.68 9.16
C MET A 41 0.99 -10.02 9.11
N THR A 42 1.77 -10.23 8.05
CA THR A 42 2.75 -11.31 7.91
C THR A 42 4.13 -10.74 7.61
N TRP A 43 5.09 -11.60 7.29
CA TRP A 43 6.36 -11.14 6.73
C TRP A 43 6.83 -12.01 5.56
N TYR A 44 7.64 -11.39 4.69
CA TYR A 44 8.28 -12.03 3.55
C TYR A 44 9.77 -11.68 3.46
N SER A 45 10.56 -12.56 2.84
CA SER A 45 11.94 -12.25 2.49
C SER A 45 11.97 -11.24 1.36
N GLN A 46 12.66 -10.13 1.58
CA GLN A 46 12.69 -8.98 0.69
C GLN A 46 13.72 -9.14 -0.44
N GLY A 47 13.44 -8.51 -1.58
CA GLY A 47 14.31 -8.46 -2.75
C GLY A 47 13.86 -7.37 -3.73
N LEU A 48 13.71 -7.71 -5.01
CA LEU A 48 13.10 -6.83 -6.01
C LEU A 48 11.59 -6.77 -5.78
N GLY A 49 11.07 -5.58 -5.44
CA GLY A 49 9.64 -5.37 -5.26
C GLY A 49 8.91 -5.09 -6.58
N ALA A 50 7.58 -5.16 -6.56
CA ALA A 50 6.71 -4.82 -7.68
C ALA A 50 6.91 -3.39 -8.18
N CYS A 51 7.36 -2.48 -7.32
CA CYS A 51 7.74 -1.12 -7.71
C CYS A 51 9.09 -1.03 -8.46
N GLY A 52 9.78 -2.14 -8.71
CA GLY A 52 11.01 -2.15 -9.51
C GLY A 52 12.29 -1.80 -8.75
N ASP A 53 12.18 -1.38 -7.49
CA ASP A 53 13.30 -1.11 -6.61
C ASP A 53 13.68 -2.36 -5.78
N THR A 54 14.96 -2.47 -5.40
CA THR A 54 15.46 -3.56 -4.55
C THR A 54 15.63 -3.11 -3.11
N TYR A 55 15.08 -3.89 -2.18
CA TYR A 55 15.24 -3.69 -0.74
C TYR A 55 15.79 -4.97 -0.09
N ASN A 56 16.06 -4.92 1.22
CA ASN A 56 16.55 -6.08 1.97
C ASN A 56 15.72 -6.33 3.23
N ASN A 57 15.95 -7.47 3.90
CA ASN A 57 15.21 -7.89 5.10
C ASN A 57 15.30 -6.92 6.29
N SER A 58 16.27 -6.01 6.27
CA SER A 58 16.46 -4.96 7.29
C SER A 58 15.74 -3.65 6.95
N SER A 59 15.16 -3.53 5.75
CA SER A 59 14.50 -2.32 5.28
C SER A 59 13.11 -2.19 5.89
N MET A 60 12.72 -1.01 6.37
CA MET A 60 11.35 -0.74 6.85
C MET A 60 10.39 -0.55 5.67
N THR A 61 9.98 -1.67 5.08
CA THR A 61 9.18 -1.73 3.86
C THR A 61 8.05 -2.76 4.01
N ALA A 62 7.04 -2.65 3.15
CA ALA A 62 5.90 -3.54 3.13
C ALA A 62 5.33 -3.74 1.73
N ALA A 63 4.63 -4.85 1.55
CA ALA A 63 3.74 -5.11 0.43
C ALA A 63 2.28 -4.93 0.86
N VAL A 64 1.47 -4.33 0.00
CA VAL A 64 0.00 -4.32 0.18
C VAL A 64 -0.63 -5.44 -0.64
N SER A 65 -1.90 -5.77 -0.35
CA SER A 65 -2.63 -6.78 -1.11
C SER A 65 -2.66 -6.48 -2.61
N LYS A 66 -2.67 -7.54 -3.43
CA LYS A 66 -2.84 -7.42 -4.89
C LYS A 66 -4.03 -6.55 -5.26
N MET A 67 -5.16 -6.72 -4.58
CA MET A 67 -6.35 -5.91 -4.81
C MET A 67 -6.05 -4.43 -4.61
N MET A 68 -5.42 -4.06 -3.49
CA MET A 68 -5.10 -2.66 -3.22
C MET A 68 -4.08 -2.08 -4.20
N TYR A 69 -3.07 -2.87 -4.56
CA TYR A 69 -2.04 -2.49 -5.52
C TYR A 69 -2.67 -2.27 -6.90
N ASP A 70 -3.33 -3.27 -7.46
CA ASP A 70 -3.83 -3.25 -8.84
C ASP A 70 -5.04 -2.32 -9.01
N CYS A 71 -5.75 -1.99 -7.94
CA CYS A 71 -6.87 -1.04 -7.95
C CYS A 71 -6.48 0.37 -7.52
N TRP A 72 -5.18 0.66 -7.47
CA TRP A 72 -4.71 1.98 -7.10
C TRP A 72 -5.11 3.03 -8.16
N PRO A 73 -5.62 4.21 -7.76
CA PRO A 73 -6.04 5.24 -8.71
C PRO A 73 -4.93 5.62 -9.69
N GLY A 74 -5.28 5.66 -10.97
CA GLY A 74 -4.34 5.97 -12.04
C GLY A 74 -3.48 4.79 -12.50
N TYR A 75 -3.58 3.62 -11.87
CA TYR A 75 -2.98 2.42 -12.46
C TYR A 75 -3.83 1.97 -13.65
N THR A 76 -3.21 1.99 -14.81
CA THR A 76 -3.72 1.34 -16.01
C THR A 76 -2.86 0.09 -16.14
N ASP A 77 -3.46 -1.09 -16.15
CA ASP A 77 -2.73 -2.37 -16.20
C ASP A 77 -1.96 -2.48 -17.53
N THR A 78 -0.75 -1.90 -17.55
CA THR A 78 0.13 -1.77 -18.73
C THR A 78 1.06 -2.97 -18.88
N GLY A 79 0.89 -4.01 -18.06
CA GLY A 79 1.80 -5.16 -17.98
C GLY A 79 3.11 -4.91 -17.24
N ASN A 80 3.39 -3.68 -16.83
CA ASN A 80 4.54 -3.34 -16.00
C ASN A 80 4.07 -2.86 -14.60
N PRO A 81 4.28 -3.64 -13.53
CA PRO A 81 3.81 -3.27 -12.19
C PRO A 81 4.51 -2.02 -11.64
N ASN A 82 5.75 -1.74 -12.04
CA ASN A 82 6.48 -0.59 -11.49
C ASN A 82 5.89 0.77 -11.90
N THR A 83 5.04 0.83 -12.93
CA THR A 83 4.38 2.09 -13.32
C THR A 83 3.13 2.39 -12.48
N ASN A 84 2.85 1.60 -11.45
CA ASN A 84 1.72 1.82 -10.58
C ASN A 84 1.91 3.07 -9.72
N PRO A 85 0.95 4.03 -9.70
CA PRO A 85 1.09 5.25 -8.91
C PRO A 85 1.22 5.01 -7.39
N ILE A 86 0.91 3.81 -6.89
CA ILE A 86 1.19 3.44 -5.49
C ILE A 86 2.69 3.44 -5.18
N CYS A 87 3.51 3.22 -6.20
CA CYS A 87 4.96 3.27 -6.08
C CYS A 87 5.47 4.70 -5.90
N GLY A 88 4.65 5.72 -6.16
CA GLY A 88 5.07 7.13 -6.09
C GLY A 88 5.91 7.57 -7.30
N PRO A 89 6.35 8.82 -7.34
CA PRO A 89 7.09 9.36 -8.48
C PRO A 89 8.47 8.70 -8.61
N MET A 90 8.95 8.54 -9.84
CA MET A 90 10.35 8.22 -10.06
C MET A 90 11.21 9.47 -9.91
N ILE A 91 12.31 9.35 -9.17
CA ILE A 91 13.29 10.42 -8.95
C ILE A 91 14.70 9.91 -9.23
N SER A 92 15.54 10.77 -9.79
CA SER A 92 16.95 10.45 -10.12
C SER A 92 17.92 10.74 -8.98
N ASP A 93 17.56 11.69 -8.11
CA ASP A 93 18.55 12.31 -7.22
C ASP A 93 18.74 11.55 -5.90
N SER A 94 17.71 10.82 -5.45
CA SER A 94 17.68 10.13 -4.15
C SER A 94 18.27 8.73 -4.14
N CYS A 95 18.56 8.16 -5.32
CA CYS A 95 19.05 6.79 -5.50
C CYS A 95 20.29 6.71 -6.42
N GLY A 96 20.88 7.87 -6.70
CA GLY A 96 22.04 8.03 -7.58
C GLY A 96 21.60 8.32 -9.01
N SER A 97 22.19 9.35 -9.62
CA SER A 97 21.80 9.90 -10.93
C SER A 97 21.83 8.94 -12.13
N ILE A 98 22.24 7.68 -11.94
CA ILE A 98 22.40 6.68 -13.01
C ILE A 98 21.15 5.80 -13.19
N ILE A 99 20.41 5.48 -12.12
CA ILE A 99 19.21 4.65 -12.20
C ILE A 99 18.09 5.32 -11.37
N PRO A 100 17.01 5.81 -12.02
CA PRO A 100 15.84 6.32 -11.31
C PRO A 100 15.24 5.23 -10.41
N CYS A 101 14.75 5.64 -9.25
CA CYS A 101 14.00 4.80 -8.32
C CYS A 101 12.70 5.51 -7.96
N HIS A 102 11.79 4.77 -7.36
CA HIS A 102 10.58 5.36 -6.83
C HIS A 102 10.82 6.07 -5.48
N GLU A 103 10.06 7.13 -5.24
CA GLU A 103 9.82 7.70 -3.91
C GLU A 103 8.54 7.11 -3.33
N PRO A 104 8.60 6.03 -2.54
CA PRO A 104 7.42 5.25 -2.24
C PRO A 104 6.51 5.96 -1.26
N LEU A 105 5.22 5.71 -1.42
CA LEU A 105 4.24 6.04 -0.40
C LEU A 105 4.60 5.36 0.92
N THR A 106 4.19 5.99 2.02
CA THR A 106 4.44 5.43 3.35
C THR A 106 3.13 5.12 4.06
N ALA A 107 3.18 4.15 4.97
CA ALA A 107 2.08 3.80 5.85
C ALA A 107 2.56 3.78 7.30
N THR A 108 1.67 4.15 8.23
CA THR A 108 1.87 3.89 9.65
C THR A 108 1.15 2.60 10.02
N VAL A 109 1.87 1.67 10.64
CA VAL A 109 1.43 0.33 11.01
C VAL A 109 1.44 0.21 12.53
N TYR A 110 0.38 -0.34 13.12
CA TYR A 110 0.14 -0.45 14.55
C TYR A 110 -0.10 -1.91 14.97
N HIS A 111 0.53 -2.32 16.06
CA HIS A 111 0.29 -3.59 16.72
C HIS A 111 0.40 -3.42 18.24
N GLY A 112 -0.73 -3.53 18.95
CA GLY A 112 -0.79 -3.17 20.37
C GLY A 112 -0.43 -1.70 20.60
N GLU A 113 0.56 -1.45 21.46
CA GLU A 113 1.11 -0.11 21.74
C GLU A 113 2.25 0.28 20.78
N ASN A 114 2.72 -0.65 19.95
CA ASN A 114 3.82 -0.43 19.03
C ASN A 114 3.34 0.18 17.72
N SER A 115 4.16 1.05 17.13
CA SER A 115 3.91 1.59 15.79
C SER A 115 5.20 1.85 15.04
N ILE A 116 5.18 1.64 13.73
CA ILE A 116 6.28 1.97 12.81
C ILE A 116 5.76 2.64 11.55
N GLN A 117 6.66 3.28 10.81
CA GLN A 117 6.40 3.73 9.44
C GLN A 117 7.15 2.83 8.46
N VAL A 118 6.49 2.44 7.39
CA VAL A 118 7.05 1.60 6.32
C VAL A 118 6.81 2.25 4.96
N LYS A 119 7.74 2.01 4.03
CA LYS A 119 7.54 2.30 2.60
C LYS A 119 6.75 1.19 1.94
N ILE A 120 5.77 1.53 1.11
CA ILE A 120 4.98 0.56 0.33
C ILE A 120 5.65 0.35 -1.01
N VAL A 121 6.26 -0.83 -1.21
CA VAL A 121 7.21 -1.06 -2.31
C VAL A 121 6.88 -2.30 -3.14
N ASP A 122 5.88 -3.08 -2.71
CA ASP A 122 5.61 -4.37 -3.30
C ASP A 122 4.12 -4.77 -3.22
N ARG A 123 3.80 -5.87 -3.88
CA ARG A 123 2.47 -6.43 -4.08
C ARG A 123 2.39 -7.86 -3.53
N CYS A 124 1.58 -8.06 -2.50
CA CYS A 124 1.32 -9.36 -1.92
C CYS A 124 0.13 -10.05 -2.63
N THR A 125 0.42 -11.08 -3.42
CA THR A 125 -0.58 -11.77 -4.27
C THR A 125 -1.54 -12.70 -3.53
N HIS A 126 -1.22 -13.06 -2.29
CA HIS A 126 -2.02 -13.94 -1.44
C HIS A 126 -2.64 -13.22 -0.23
N CYS A 127 -2.40 -11.92 -0.08
CA CYS A 127 -2.91 -11.13 1.04
C CYS A 127 -4.39 -10.81 0.85
N GLN A 128 -5.17 -10.86 1.94
CA GLN A 128 -6.50 -10.29 1.96
C GLN A 128 -6.43 -8.77 1.78
N VAL A 129 -7.53 -8.14 1.34
CA VAL A 129 -7.53 -6.72 0.93
C VAL A 129 -6.88 -5.79 1.96
N ASN A 130 -7.15 -6.01 3.25
CA ASN A 130 -6.66 -5.19 4.36
C ASN A 130 -5.40 -5.75 5.05
N ASP A 131 -4.85 -6.87 4.58
CA ASP A 131 -3.60 -7.42 5.09
C ASP A 131 -2.41 -6.56 4.61
N ILE A 132 -1.31 -6.61 5.38
CA ILE A 132 -0.03 -5.98 5.01
C ILE A 132 1.11 -6.97 5.25
N ASP A 133 1.97 -7.16 4.26
CA ASP A 133 3.10 -8.08 4.38
C ASP A 133 4.37 -7.28 4.63
N LEU A 134 5.03 -7.49 5.77
CA LEU A 134 6.15 -6.67 6.22
C LEU A 134 7.49 -7.34 5.91
N THR A 135 8.58 -6.60 5.95
CA THR A 135 9.91 -7.23 6.05
C THR A 135 10.12 -7.84 7.44
N PRO A 136 11.10 -8.76 7.60
CA PRO A 136 11.41 -9.33 8.91
C PRO A 136 11.73 -8.27 9.97
N ALA A 137 12.48 -7.22 9.60
CA ALA A 137 12.79 -6.13 10.51
C ALA A 137 11.54 -5.31 10.91
N ALA A 138 10.67 -4.98 9.94
CA ALA A 138 9.44 -4.24 10.23
C ALA A 138 8.46 -5.06 11.08
N PHE A 139 8.27 -6.35 10.76
CA PHE A 139 7.44 -7.25 11.55
C PHE A 139 7.99 -7.41 12.97
N SER A 140 9.29 -7.66 13.12
CA SER A 140 9.93 -7.82 14.43
C SER A 140 9.86 -6.54 15.27
N ALA A 141 9.97 -5.36 14.65
CA ALA A 141 9.81 -4.09 15.37
C ALA A 141 8.41 -3.89 15.97
N LEU A 142 7.38 -4.56 15.43
CA LEU A 142 6.01 -4.50 15.93
C LEU A 142 5.66 -5.67 16.87
N ALA A 143 6.00 -6.89 16.47
CA ALA A 143 5.59 -8.14 17.13
C ALA A 143 6.68 -8.74 18.04
N GLY A 144 7.91 -8.19 18.03
CA GLY A 144 9.06 -8.65 18.81
C GLY A 144 9.71 -9.95 18.32
N ASN A 145 8.98 -10.80 17.59
CA ASN A 145 9.49 -12.08 17.11
C ASN A 145 8.81 -12.50 15.79
N ILE A 146 9.62 -12.75 14.76
CA ILE A 146 9.14 -13.22 13.44
C ILE A 146 8.51 -14.62 13.48
N GLY A 147 8.80 -15.43 14.51
CA GLY A 147 8.23 -16.76 14.71
C GLY A 147 6.72 -16.78 14.97
N ILE A 148 6.12 -15.62 15.24
CA ILE A 148 4.65 -15.45 15.30
C ILE A 148 4.04 -15.69 13.92
N GLY A 149 4.74 -15.30 12.84
CA GLY A 149 4.36 -15.57 11.44
C GLY A 149 3.18 -14.75 10.92
N ARG A 150 2.10 -14.62 11.69
CA ARG A 150 0.90 -13.85 11.38
C ARG A 150 0.24 -13.35 12.66
N THR A 151 -0.18 -12.09 12.68
CA THR A 151 -0.96 -11.53 13.79
C THR A 151 -1.78 -10.33 13.34
N ASN A 152 -2.74 -9.89 14.16
CA ASN A 152 -3.62 -8.78 13.81
C ASN A 152 -2.84 -7.46 13.69
N VAL A 153 -3.32 -6.58 12.80
CA VAL A 153 -2.72 -5.27 12.56
C VAL A 153 -3.79 -4.23 12.33
N THR A 154 -3.45 -2.99 12.67
CA THR A 154 -4.18 -1.81 12.19
C THR A 154 -3.18 -0.91 11.47
N TRP A 155 -3.54 -0.37 10.31
CA TRP A 155 -2.61 0.47 9.55
C TRP A 155 -3.36 1.46 8.66
N LYS A 156 -2.64 2.50 8.21
CA LYS A 156 -3.17 3.48 7.27
C LYS A 156 -2.04 4.08 6.44
N PHE A 157 -2.34 4.48 5.21
CA PHE A 157 -1.42 5.31 4.46
C PHE A 157 -1.19 6.63 5.20
N ASN A 158 0.05 7.10 5.17
CA ASN A 158 0.37 8.46 5.56
C ASN A 158 -0.17 9.40 4.51
N LYS A 159 -0.45 10.66 4.89
CA LYS A 159 -0.85 11.67 3.93
C LYS A 159 0.18 11.73 2.82
N ILE A 160 -0.27 11.45 1.61
CA ILE A 160 0.50 11.66 0.40
C ILE A 160 0.62 13.16 0.29
N GLY A 161 1.84 13.67 0.47
CA GLY A 161 2.10 15.11 0.34
C GLY A 161 1.45 15.59 -0.95
N ALA A 162 0.65 16.66 -0.86
CA ALA A 162 0.40 17.42 -2.07
C ALA A 162 1.79 17.78 -2.65
N PRO A 163 1.97 17.68 -3.98
CA PRO A 163 3.22 18.10 -4.60
C PRO A 163 3.58 19.54 -4.20
#